data_AF-A0A2N1TWC1-F1
#
_entry.id   AF-A0A2N1TWC1-F1
#
_cell.length_a   1.000
_cell.length_b   1.000
_cell.length_c   1.000
_cell.angle_alpha   90.00
_cell.angle_beta   90.00
_cell.angle_gamma   90.00
#
_symmetry.space_group_name_H-M   'P 1'
#
loop_
_entity.id
_entity.type
_entity.pdbx_description
1 polymer ?
#
loop_
_entity_poly.entity_id
_entity_poly.type
_entity_poly.pdbx_seq_one_letter_code
_entity_poly.pdbx_strand_id
1 'polypeptide(L)'
;MTVKRALICLLLCLITLASSAEYSLDEISADEKLLWKSMTGREAGQELLKLRERADPEKFATRFIMFLNQGRTTPEILALLRVVGLPLKDSEIEQMGMLYEDLVEHNMLETGYSLECHATPGTRFSLVFLNDAERQAWKKNDDEGRGALTEHEKKVVDNLEGRLCVWAAKRKIHLGGPRFIFERVKPILSYQNSNH
;
A
#
# COMPACT_ATOMS: atom_id res chain seq x y z
N MET A 1 7.58 7.17 52.61
CA MET A 1 7.55 7.92 51.32
C MET A 1 7.62 7.03 50.06
N THR A 2 7.59 5.70 50.20
CA THR A 2 7.77 4.74 49.09
C THR A 2 6.47 4.33 48.40
N VAL A 3 5.36 4.21 49.13
CA VAL A 3 4.06 3.75 48.60
C VAL A 3 3.46 4.69 47.56
N LYS A 4 3.58 6.01 47.75
CA LYS A 4 3.08 7.02 46.79
C LYS A 4 3.81 6.98 45.44
N ARG A 5 5.10 6.65 45.43
CA ARG A 5 5.90 6.55 44.19
C ARG A 5 5.59 5.28 43.41
N ALA A 6 5.39 4.17 44.12
CA ALA A 6 4.97 2.90 43.50
C ALA A 6 3.60 3.03 42.81
N LEU A 7 2.65 3.72 43.45
CA LEU A 7 1.32 3.96 42.86
C LEU A 7 1.36 4.80 41.58
N ILE A 8 2.21 5.86 41.55
CA ILE A 8 2.35 6.71 40.36
C ILE A 8 3.02 5.95 39.22
N CYS A 9 4.04 5.13 39.50
CA CYS A 9 4.64 4.26 38.48
C CYS A 9 3.64 3.22 37.96
N LEU A 10 2.81 2.63 38.82
CA LEU A 10 1.78 1.68 38.40
C LEU A 10 0.71 2.35 37.54
N LEU A 11 0.30 3.58 37.89
CA LEU A 11 -0.64 4.37 37.09
C LEU A 11 -0.04 4.72 35.72
N LEU A 12 1.22 5.13 35.68
CA LEU A 12 1.93 5.43 34.43
C LEU A 12 2.13 4.18 33.57
N CYS A 13 2.46 3.03 34.17
CA CYS A 13 2.54 1.75 33.49
C CYS A 13 1.18 1.30 32.93
N LEU A 14 0.10 1.51 33.69
CA LEU A 14 -1.27 1.21 33.25
C LEU A 14 -1.74 2.16 32.15
N ILE A 15 -1.34 3.45 32.18
CA ILE A 15 -1.59 4.40 31.10
C ILE A 15 -0.80 3.99 29.85
N THR A 16 0.47 3.60 29.97
CA THR A 16 1.25 3.10 28.82
C THR A 16 0.73 1.77 28.29
N LEU A 17 0.22 0.88 29.15
CA LEU A 17 -0.42 -0.38 28.75
C LEU A 17 -1.80 -0.16 28.11
N ALA A 18 -2.55 0.84 28.56
CA ALA A 18 -3.80 1.26 27.92
C ALA A 18 -3.56 2.07 26.62
N SER A 19 -2.37 2.66 26.47
CA SER A 19 -1.90 3.29 25.22
C SER A 19 -1.31 2.28 24.24
N SER A 20 -0.86 1.12 24.73
CA SER A 20 -0.60 -0.08 23.93
C SER A 20 -1.88 -0.91 23.82
N ALA A 21 -3.00 -0.26 23.51
CA ALA A 21 -4.14 -0.98 22.97
C ALA A 21 -3.64 -1.66 21.70
N GLU A 22 -3.44 -2.98 21.79
CA GLU A 22 -3.37 -3.84 20.62
C GLU A 22 -4.55 -3.47 19.73
N TYR A 23 -4.22 -2.86 18.59
CA TYR A 23 -5.20 -2.40 17.65
C TYR A 23 -5.86 -3.64 17.05
N SER A 24 -7.14 -3.86 17.35
CA SER A 24 -7.93 -4.80 16.58
C SER A 24 -8.30 -4.12 15.26
N LEU A 25 -8.00 -4.78 14.15
CA LEU A 25 -8.46 -4.45 12.80
C LEU A 25 -10.01 -4.32 12.68
N ASP A 26 -10.75 -4.56 13.77
CA ASP A 26 -12.20 -4.42 13.94
C ASP A 26 -12.74 -2.98 14.01
N GLU A 27 -11.93 -1.92 13.96
CA GLU A 27 -12.45 -0.54 14.15
C GLU A 27 -13.30 0.01 12.99
N ILE A 28 -13.31 -0.60 11.80
CA ILE A 28 -14.16 -0.14 10.69
C ILE A 28 -15.44 -0.98 10.62
N SER A 29 -16.57 -0.37 10.98
CA SER A 29 -17.88 -1.01 10.90
C SER A 29 -18.25 -1.39 9.47
N ALA A 30 -19.13 -2.39 9.32
CA ALA A 30 -19.65 -2.78 8.01
C ALA A 30 -20.35 -1.62 7.28
N ASP A 31 -21.07 -0.78 8.03
CA ASP A 31 -21.73 0.42 7.51
C ASP A 31 -20.72 1.44 6.99
N GLU A 32 -19.60 1.63 7.70
CA GLU A 32 -18.53 2.50 7.23
C GLU A 32 -17.90 1.92 5.94
N LYS A 33 -17.59 0.61 5.89
CA LYS A 33 -17.09 -0.02 4.66
C LYS A 33 -18.03 0.21 3.47
N LEU A 34 -19.34 0.07 3.68
CA LEU A 34 -20.35 0.28 2.63
C LEU A 34 -20.43 1.75 2.21
N LEU A 35 -20.35 2.68 3.16
CA LEU A 35 -20.32 4.11 2.89
C LEU A 35 -19.11 4.50 2.03
N TRP A 36 -17.91 4.05 2.40
CA TRP A 36 -16.71 4.34 1.60
C TRP A 36 -16.78 3.70 0.21
N LYS A 37 -17.43 2.53 0.08
CA LYS A 37 -17.65 1.87 -1.21
C LYS A 37 -18.59 2.67 -2.12
N SER A 38 -19.53 3.43 -1.58
CA SER A 38 -20.46 4.25 -2.37
C SER A 38 -19.89 5.63 -2.77
N MET A 39 -18.91 6.14 -2.02
CA MET A 39 -18.22 7.39 -2.34
C MET A 39 -17.45 7.30 -3.66
N THR A 40 -17.36 8.40 -4.39
CA THR A 40 -16.40 8.59 -5.49
C THR A 40 -14.99 8.83 -4.95
N GLY A 41 -13.97 8.68 -5.80
CA GLY A 41 -12.57 8.93 -5.43
C GLY A 41 -12.34 10.36 -4.95
N ARG A 42 -13.08 11.34 -5.49
CA ARG A 42 -12.99 12.72 -4.99
C ARG A 42 -13.57 12.86 -3.60
N GLU A 43 -14.74 12.28 -3.34
CA GLU A 43 -15.40 12.34 -2.03
C GLU A 43 -14.55 11.64 -0.97
N ALA A 44 -14.08 10.43 -1.25
CA ALA A 44 -13.15 9.71 -0.37
C ALA A 44 -11.86 10.52 -0.14
N GLY A 45 -11.32 11.17 -1.17
CA GLY A 45 -10.18 12.07 -1.04
C GLY A 45 -10.44 13.24 -0.08
N GLN A 46 -11.63 13.84 -0.11
CA GLN A 46 -12.00 14.92 0.81
C GLN A 46 -12.15 14.42 2.26
N GLU A 47 -12.73 13.24 2.47
CA GLU A 47 -12.79 12.64 3.81
C GLU A 47 -11.39 12.33 4.37
N LEU A 48 -10.48 11.83 3.53
CA LEU A 48 -9.08 11.64 3.91
C LEU A 48 -8.39 12.96 4.29
N LEU A 49 -8.65 14.06 3.57
CA LEU A 49 -8.09 15.37 3.93
C LEU A 49 -8.56 15.85 5.31
N LYS A 50 -9.82 15.58 5.70
CA LYS A 50 -10.32 15.91 7.05
C LYS A 50 -9.56 15.13 8.14
N LEU A 51 -9.19 13.88 7.89
CA LEU A 51 -8.38 13.08 8.82
C LEU A 51 -6.97 13.67 8.96
N ARG A 52 -6.39 14.10 7.83
CA ARG A 52 -5.10 14.78 7.80
C ARG A 52 -5.12 16.12 8.55
N GLU A 53 -6.19 16.90 8.43
CA GLU A 53 -6.38 18.17 9.17
C GLU A 53 -6.47 17.95 10.68
N ARG A 54 -7.02 16.81 11.10
CA ARG A 54 -7.10 16.38 12.51
C ARG A 54 -5.81 15.75 13.02
N ALA A 55 -4.77 15.66 12.19
CA ALA A 55 -3.51 14.98 12.49
C ALA A 55 -3.70 13.51 12.91
N ASP A 56 -4.59 12.80 12.21
CA ASP A 56 -4.89 11.38 12.44
C ASP A 56 -4.35 10.51 11.28
N PRO A 57 -3.03 10.26 11.23
CA PRO A 57 -2.39 9.52 10.14
C PRO A 57 -2.77 8.03 10.11
N GLU A 58 -3.13 7.48 11.26
CA GLU A 58 -3.56 6.09 11.40
C GLU A 58 -4.89 5.88 10.69
N LYS A 59 -5.92 6.65 11.05
CA LYS A 59 -7.23 6.53 10.38
C LYS A 59 -7.13 6.88 8.91
N PHE A 60 -6.27 7.83 8.54
CA PHE A 60 -5.97 8.14 7.15
C PHE A 60 -5.47 6.88 6.42
N ALA A 61 -4.42 6.24 6.93
CA ALA A 61 -3.79 5.09 6.29
C ALA A 61 -4.76 3.92 6.15
N THR A 62 -5.50 3.61 7.23
CA THR A 62 -6.50 2.54 7.24
C THR A 62 -7.57 2.75 6.18
N ARG A 63 -8.12 3.97 6.07
CA ARG A 63 -9.20 4.26 5.10
C ARG A 63 -8.68 4.41 3.68
N PHE A 64 -7.46 4.89 3.52
CA PHE A 64 -6.78 4.91 2.23
C PHE A 64 -6.59 3.49 1.69
N ILE A 65 -6.01 2.57 2.48
CA ILE A 65 -5.82 1.17 2.09
C ILE A 65 -7.17 0.48 1.86
N MET A 66 -8.14 0.66 2.77
CA MET A 66 -9.49 0.13 2.59
C MET A 66 -10.10 0.56 1.25
N PHE A 67 -10.02 1.84 0.90
CA PHE A 67 -10.55 2.33 -0.36
C PHE A 67 -9.86 1.67 -1.56
N LEU A 68 -8.55 1.41 -1.50
CA LEU A 68 -7.82 0.69 -2.56
C LEU A 68 -8.31 -0.76 -2.72
N ASN A 69 -8.62 -1.46 -1.63
CA ASN A 69 -9.06 -2.86 -1.67
C ASN A 69 -10.49 -3.04 -2.16
N GLN A 70 -11.28 -1.97 -2.29
CA GLN A 70 -12.69 -2.06 -2.69
C GLN A 70 -12.92 -2.30 -4.20
N GLY A 71 -11.90 -2.73 -4.96
CA GLY A 71 -12.05 -2.99 -6.40
C GLY A 71 -12.33 -1.71 -7.21
N ARG A 72 -11.81 -0.57 -6.76
CA ARG A 72 -12.09 0.74 -7.40
C ARG A 72 -11.51 0.77 -8.81
N THR A 73 -12.11 1.54 -9.71
CA THR A 73 -11.55 1.70 -11.06
C THR A 73 -10.30 2.59 -11.05
N THR A 74 -9.43 2.46 -12.06
CA THR A 74 -8.26 3.34 -12.20
C THR A 74 -8.62 4.84 -12.19
N PRO A 75 -9.66 5.33 -12.91
CA PRO A 75 -10.09 6.73 -12.81
C PRO A 75 -10.44 7.18 -11.39
N GLU A 76 -11.08 6.33 -10.59
CA GLU A 76 -11.46 6.62 -9.21
C GLU A 76 -10.23 6.76 -8.30
N ILE A 77 -9.26 5.85 -8.42
CA ILE A 77 -7.99 5.96 -7.71
C ILE A 77 -7.26 7.24 -8.08
N LEU A 78 -7.17 7.55 -9.38
CA LEU A 78 -6.52 8.79 -9.85
C LEU A 78 -7.24 10.05 -9.35
N ALA A 79 -8.56 10.02 -9.25
CA ALA A 79 -9.34 11.13 -8.69
C ALA A 79 -9.04 11.34 -7.20
N LEU A 80 -8.93 10.26 -6.42
CA LEU A 80 -8.55 10.30 -5.01
C LEU A 80 -7.14 10.89 -4.84
N LEU A 81 -6.16 10.36 -5.57
CA LEU A 81 -4.76 10.81 -5.47
C LEU A 81 -4.59 12.30 -5.83
N ARG A 82 -5.39 12.81 -6.77
CA ARG A 82 -5.38 14.25 -7.11
C ARG A 82 -5.90 15.12 -5.97
N VAL A 83 -6.90 14.65 -5.22
CA VAL A 83 -7.47 15.40 -4.09
C VAL A 83 -6.55 15.32 -2.88
N VAL A 84 -6.13 14.11 -2.52
CA VAL A 84 -5.24 13.87 -1.38
C VAL A 84 -3.88 14.54 -1.59
N GLY A 85 -3.42 14.63 -2.84
CA GLY A 85 -2.12 15.20 -3.17
C GLY A 85 -0.97 14.25 -2.85
N LEU A 86 0.10 14.36 -3.62
CA LEU A 86 1.31 13.55 -3.47
C LEU A 86 2.55 14.44 -3.36
N PRO A 87 3.60 14.02 -2.63
CA PRO A 87 3.66 12.78 -1.84
C PRO A 87 2.76 12.81 -0.61
N LEU A 88 2.37 11.63 -0.12
CA LEU A 88 1.77 11.45 1.21
C LEU A 88 2.78 11.86 2.29
N LYS A 89 2.29 12.20 3.48
CA LYS A 89 3.14 12.58 4.61
C LYS A 89 3.89 11.36 5.14
N ASP A 90 5.09 11.57 5.70
CA ASP A 90 5.89 10.48 6.26
C ASP A 90 5.14 9.70 7.35
N SER A 91 4.38 10.39 8.20
CA SER A 91 3.54 9.74 9.22
C SER A 91 2.42 8.87 8.63
N GLU A 92 1.87 9.23 7.46
CA GLU A 92 0.86 8.42 6.77
C GLU A 92 1.52 7.19 6.14
N ILE A 93 2.73 7.33 5.60
CA ILE A 93 3.53 6.23 5.05
C ILE A 93 3.96 5.24 6.13
N GLU A 94 4.35 5.71 7.30
CA GLU A 94 4.69 4.86 8.44
C GLU A 94 3.49 4.01 8.88
N GLN A 95 2.32 4.64 9.02
CA GLN A 95 1.08 3.93 9.38
C GLN A 95 0.64 2.93 8.29
N MET A 96 0.76 3.29 7.01
CA MET A 96 0.56 2.31 5.93
C MET A 96 1.53 1.13 6.03
N GLY A 97 2.77 1.36 6.48
CA GLY A 97 3.77 0.33 6.72
C GLY A 97 3.34 -0.68 7.78
N MET A 98 2.76 -0.19 8.89
CA MET A 98 2.25 -1.03 9.98
C MET A 98 1.05 -1.88 9.55
N LEU A 99 0.22 -1.37 8.64
CA LEU A 99 -1.03 -2.01 8.21
C LEU A 99 -0.90 -2.91 6.98
N TYR A 100 0.25 -2.89 6.30
CA TYR A 100 0.38 -3.44 4.95
C TYR A 100 0.07 -4.94 4.88
N GLU A 101 0.68 -5.73 5.76
CA GLU A 101 0.53 -7.20 5.76
C GLU A 101 -0.87 -7.64 6.17
N ASP A 102 -1.54 -6.85 7.03
CA ASP A 102 -2.86 -7.20 7.57
C ASP A 102 -4.01 -6.79 6.66
N LEU A 103 -3.87 -5.67 5.94
CA LEU A 103 -4.97 -5.08 5.20
C LEU A 103 -4.84 -5.20 3.69
N VAL A 104 -3.67 -5.41 3.09
CA VAL A 104 -3.57 -5.34 1.63
C VAL A 104 -3.98 -6.65 0.97
N GLU A 105 -5.04 -6.60 0.16
CA GLU A 105 -5.40 -7.69 -0.73
C GLU A 105 -4.65 -7.54 -2.05
N HIS A 106 -3.74 -8.47 -2.34
CA HIS A 106 -2.97 -8.51 -3.60
C HIS A 106 -3.79 -9.03 -4.78
N ASN A 107 -4.98 -8.47 -5.02
CA ASN A 107 -5.84 -8.88 -6.12
C ASN A 107 -5.74 -7.93 -7.32
N MET A 108 -4.55 -7.88 -7.91
CA MET A 108 -4.25 -7.05 -9.06
C MET A 108 -5.01 -7.45 -10.34
N LEU A 109 -5.50 -8.70 -10.39
CA LEU A 109 -6.31 -9.21 -11.49
C LEU A 109 -7.72 -8.61 -11.46
N GLU A 110 -8.30 -8.45 -10.28
CA GLU A 110 -9.63 -7.84 -10.11
C GLU A 110 -9.60 -6.32 -10.16
N THR A 111 -8.62 -5.70 -9.50
CA THR A 111 -8.55 -4.24 -9.33
C THR A 111 -7.85 -3.53 -10.50
N GLY A 112 -6.96 -4.24 -11.22
CA GLY A 112 -6.10 -3.66 -12.25
C GLY A 112 -4.97 -2.78 -11.73
N TYR A 113 -4.69 -2.83 -10.43
CA TYR A 113 -3.50 -2.24 -9.82
C TYR A 113 -3.04 -3.04 -8.60
N SER A 114 -1.80 -2.83 -8.18
CA SER A 114 -1.27 -3.39 -6.93
C SER A 114 -0.69 -2.27 -6.07
N LEU A 115 -0.89 -2.36 -4.75
CA LEU A 115 -0.16 -1.54 -3.77
C LEU A 115 1.12 -2.28 -3.39
N GLU A 116 2.25 -1.71 -3.78
CA GLU A 116 3.58 -2.24 -3.51
C GLU A 116 4.20 -1.56 -2.30
N CYS A 117 4.72 -2.36 -1.36
CA CYS A 117 5.55 -1.93 -0.24
C CYS A 117 7.00 -2.38 -0.45
N HIS A 118 7.96 -1.49 -0.19
CA HIS A 118 9.38 -1.81 -0.25
C HIS A 118 10.14 -1.23 0.94
N ALA A 119 10.93 -2.04 1.63
CA ALA A 119 11.53 -1.71 2.93
C ALA A 119 13.06 -1.49 2.94
N THR A 120 13.67 -0.95 1.87
CA THR A 120 15.15 -0.74 1.84
C THR A 120 15.55 0.52 1.06
N PRO A 121 16.16 1.57 1.66
CA PRO A 121 16.57 1.75 3.07
C PRO A 121 15.46 2.28 4.01
N GLY A 122 14.22 2.37 3.55
CA GLY A 122 13.05 2.78 4.34
C GLY A 122 11.77 2.43 3.58
N THR A 123 10.63 2.45 4.27
CA THR A 123 9.34 2.02 3.70
C THR A 123 8.87 2.99 2.62
N ARG A 124 8.67 2.45 1.42
CA ARG A 124 8.10 3.17 0.27
C ARG A 124 6.85 2.46 -0.18
N PHE A 125 5.83 3.26 -0.46
CA PHE A 125 4.62 2.81 -1.13
C PHE A 125 4.52 3.29 -2.57
N SER A 126 4.01 2.43 -3.43
CA SER A 126 3.71 2.78 -4.81
C SER A 126 2.50 2.02 -5.32
N LEU A 127 1.69 2.66 -6.16
CA LEU A 127 0.65 1.97 -6.92
C LEU A 127 1.20 1.59 -8.29
N VAL A 128 1.07 0.32 -8.66
CA VAL A 128 1.44 -0.20 -9.98
C VAL A 128 0.15 -0.49 -10.74
N PHE A 129 -0.07 0.19 -11.86
CA PHE A 129 -1.25 -0.02 -12.71
C PHE A 129 -0.94 -1.01 -13.83
N LEU A 130 -1.94 -1.84 -14.14
CA LEU A 130 -1.86 -2.90 -15.13
C LEU A 130 -2.80 -2.61 -16.30
N ASN A 131 -2.32 -2.87 -17.51
CA ASN A 131 -3.20 -2.91 -18.68
C ASN A 131 -3.80 -4.31 -18.88
N ASP A 132 -4.72 -4.43 -19.85
CA ASP A 132 -5.44 -5.67 -20.11
C ASP A 132 -4.51 -6.81 -20.55
N ALA A 133 -3.51 -6.50 -21.38
CA ALA A 133 -2.52 -7.49 -21.81
C ALA A 133 -1.72 -8.07 -20.64
N GLU A 134 -1.37 -7.24 -19.66
CA GLU A 134 -0.68 -7.66 -18.44
C GLU A 134 -1.56 -8.52 -17.56
N ARG A 135 -2.83 -8.13 -17.37
CA ARG A 135 -3.77 -8.93 -16.58
C ARG A 135 -4.04 -10.28 -17.23
N GLN A 136 -4.19 -10.32 -18.56
CA GLN A 136 -4.39 -11.56 -19.31
C GLN A 136 -3.17 -12.49 -19.24
N ALA A 137 -1.97 -11.95 -19.49
CA ALA A 137 -0.75 -12.73 -19.42
C ALA A 137 -0.46 -13.24 -18.00
N TRP A 138 -0.69 -12.41 -16.98
CA TRP A 138 -0.56 -12.80 -15.58
C TRP A 138 -1.56 -13.88 -15.19
N LYS A 139 -2.84 -13.69 -15.56
CA LYS A 139 -3.88 -14.68 -15.29
C LYS A 139 -3.58 -16.02 -15.95
N LYS A 140 -3.16 -16.02 -17.22
CA LYS A 140 -2.78 -17.24 -17.93
C LYS A 140 -1.56 -17.92 -17.29
N ASN A 141 -0.60 -17.13 -16.81
CA ASN A 141 0.56 -17.66 -16.08
C ASN A 141 0.14 -18.32 -14.76
N ASP A 142 -0.80 -17.73 -14.04
CA ASP A 142 -1.32 -18.24 -12.76
C ASP A 142 -2.18 -19.50 -12.95
N ASP A 143 -3.07 -19.49 -13.95
CA ASP A 143 -4.00 -20.58 -14.23
C ASP A 143 -3.32 -21.79 -14.90
N GLU A 144 -2.40 -21.56 -15.85
CA GLU A 144 -1.85 -22.59 -16.75
C GLU A 144 -0.33 -22.78 -16.64
N GLY A 145 0.35 -21.91 -15.87
CA GLY A 145 1.80 -21.93 -15.71
C GLY A 145 2.57 -21.27 -16.87
N ARG A 146 3.82 -20.89 -16.57
CA ARG A 146 4.71 -20.17 -17.49
C ARG A 146 4.94 -20.86 -18.84
N GLY A 147 4.83 -22.19 -18.89
CA GLY A 147 5.00 -22.99 -20.11
C GLY A 147 3.92 -22.76 -21.16
N ALA A 148 2.71 -22.34 -20.75
CA ALA A 148 1.58 -22.06 -21.65
C ALA A 148 1.67 -20.67 -22.34
N LEU A 149 2.59 -19.83 -21.89
CA LEU A 149 2.78 -18.47 -22.41
C LEU A 149 3.57 -18.46 -23.73
N THR A 150 3.17 -17.59 -24.64
CA THR A 150 4.00 -17.19 -25.79
C THR A 150 5.23 -16.40 -25.31
N GLU A 151 6.26 -16.30 -26.15
CA GLU A 151 7.45 -15.49 -25.85
C GLU A 151 7.14 -14.01 -25.61
N HIS A 152 6.07 -13.49 -26.22
CA HIS A 152 5.60 -12.14 -25.95
C HIS A 152 4.97 -12.05 -24.55
N GLU A 153 4.07 -12.97 -24.21
CA GLU A 153 3.41 -13.00 -22.89
C GLU A 153 4.43 -13.19 -21.76
N LYS A 154 5.45 -14.04 -21.93
CA LYS A 154 6.55 -14.19 -20.95
C LYS A 154 7.24 -12.85 -20.69
N LYS A 155 7.58 -12.10 -21.74
CA LYS A 155 8.17 -10.76 -21.60
C LYS A 155 7.24 -9.78 -20.91
N VAL A 156 5.92 -9.88 -21.12
CA VAL A 156 4.93 -9.05 -20.43
C VAL A 156 4.92 -9.36 -18.93
N VAL A 157 4.88 -10.66 -18.57
CA VAL A 157 4.95 -11.13 -17.18
C VAL A 157 6.25 -10.68 -16.52
N ASP A 158 7.41 -10.89 -17.13
CA ASP A 158 8.71 -10.51 -16.56
C ASP A 158 8.81 -8.98 -16.33
N ASN A 159 8.28 -8.19 -17.25
CA ASN A 159 8.22 -6.73 -17.09
C ASN A 159 7.25 -6.30 -15.98
N LEU A 160 6.17 -7.04 -15.75
CA LEU A 160 5.25 -6.79 -14.64
C LEU A 160 5.92 -7.15 -13.32
N GLU A 161 6.50 -8.35 -13.18
CA GLU A 161 7.27 -8.76 -12.01
C GLU A 161 8.36 -7.75 -11.68
N GLY A 162 9.11 -7.30 -12.69
CA GLY A 162 10.10 -6.24 -12.50
C GLY A 162 9.51 -4.94 -11.94
N ARG A 163 8.28 -4.55 -12.31
CA ARG A 163 7.61 -3.34 -11.77
C ARG A 163 7.13 -3.52 -10.33
N LEU A 164 6.61 -4.70 -10.01
CA LEU A 164 6.21 -5.06 -8.66
C LEU A 164 7.46 -5.10 -7.78
N CYS A 165 8.53 -5.76 -8.21
CA CYS A 165 9.78 -5.98 -7.48
C CYS A 165 10.81 -4.83 -7.50
N VAL A 166 10.46 -3.59 -7.87
CA VAL A 166 11.22 -2.30 -7.74
C VAL A 166 11.54 -1.55 -9.07
N TRP A 167 11.62 -2.20 -10.23
CA TRP A 167 12.55 -1.82 -11.31
C TRP A 167 12.02 -0.82 -12.36
N ALA A 168 10.73 -0.81 -12.68
CA ALA A 168 10.23 0.02 -13.78
C ALA A 168 9.30 1.15 -13.31
N ALA A 169 9.59 2.37 -13.80
CA ALA A 169 8.86 3.59 -13.45
C ALA A 169 7.55 3.80 -14.25
N LYS A 170 7.37 3.12 -15.39
CA LYS A 170 6.18 3.31 -16.24
C LYS A 170 4.94 2.69 -15.57
N ARG A 171 3.83 3.45 -15.54
CA ARG A 171 2.56 3.08 -14.90
C ARG A 171 2.70 2.76 -13.40
N LYS A 172 3.67 3.39 -12.74
CA LYS A 172 3.86 3.36 -11.29
C LYS A 172 3.70 4.77 -10.74
N ILE A 173 2.90 4.94 -9.69
CA ILE A 173 2.75 6.20 -8.96
C ILE A 173 3.37 6.02 -7.59
N HIS A 174 4.43 6.78 -7.31
CA HIS A 174 5.07 6.83 -5.99
C HIS A 174 4.15 7.58 -5.01
N LEU A 175 3.73 6.91 -3.94
CA LEU A 175 2.85 7.51 -2.94
C LEU A 175 3.65 8.31 -1.90
N GLY A 176 4.77 7.78 -1.42
CA GLY A 176 5.60 8.42 -0.41
C GLY A 176 6.71 7.50 0.09
N GLY A 177 7.50 7.99 1.04
CA GLY A 177 8.75 7.36 1.49
C GLY A 177 9.96 7.69 0.60
N PRO A 178 11.15 7.18 0.93
CA PRO A 178 12.39 7.53 0.25
C PRO A 178 12.37 7.09 -1.22
N ARG A 179 12.75 8.00 -2.12
CA ARG A 179 12.96 7.66 -3.54
C ARG A 179 14.23 6.83 -3.69
N PHE A 180 14.19 5.81 -4.54
CA PHE A 180 15.40 5.08 -4.92
C PHE A 180 16.30 5.93 -5.81
N ILE A 181 17.58 5.99 -5.47
CA ILE A 181 18.63 6.48 -6.37
C ILE A 181 18.96 5.31 -7.31
N PHE A 182 18.84 5.53 -8.63
CA PHE A 182 19.06 4.51 -9.67
C PHE A 182 20.39 3.76 -9.51
N GLU A 183 21.45 4.43 -9.04
CA GLU A 183 22.75 3.80 -8.76
C GLU A 183 22.71 2.70 -7.69
N ARG A 184 21.77 2.75 -6.73
CA ARG A 184 21.63 1.71 -5.69
C ARG A 184 20.94 0.43 -6.18
N VAL A 185 20.20 0.49 -7.30
CA VAL A 185 19.51 -0.69 -7.88
C VAL A 185 20.36 -1.42 -8.92
N LYS A 186 21.38 -0.76 -9.47
CA LYS A 186 22.28 -1.32 -10.50
C LYS A 186 22.91 -2.68 -10.12
N PRO A 187 23.39 -2.92 -8.89
CA PRO A 187 23.99 -4.21 -8.51
C PRO A 187 22.96 -5.35 -8.42
N ILE A 188 21.72 -5.03 -8.04
CA ILE A 188 20.60 -5.99 -7.91
C ILE A 188 20.16 -6.44 -9.31
N LEU A 189 20.14 -5.51 -10.27
CA LEU A 189 19.81 -5.77 -11.68
C LEU A 189 20.88 -6.60 -12.40
N SER A 190 22.15 -6.49 -12.02
CA SER A 190 23.24 -7.31 -12.58
C SER A 190 23.25 -8.76 -12.06
N TYR A 191 22.59 -9.05 -10.94
CA TYR A 191 22.58 -10.40 -10.36
C TYR A 191 21.71 -11.40 -11.15
N GLN A 192 20.73 -10.92 -11.94
CA GLN A 192 19.91 -11.80 -12.78
C GLN A 192 20.59 -12.31 -14.06
N ASN A 193 21.76 -11.78 -14.43
CA ASN A 193 22.56 -12.27 -15.55
C ASN A 193 23.73 -13.18 -15.11
N SER A 194 23.77 -13.61 -13.85
CA SER A 194 24.93 -14.29 -13.27
C SER A 194 24.72 -15.76 -12.88
N ASN A 195 23.52 -16.33 -13.05
CA ASN A 195 23.29 -17.75 -12.82
C ASN A 195 22.95 -18.44 -14.14
N HIS A 196 23.94 -19.17 -14.64
CA HIS A 196 23.98 -20.15 -15.73
C HIS A 196 22.68 -20.52 -16.46
#